data_AF-A0AA97MB32-F1
#
_entry.id   AF-A0AA97MB32-F1
#
_cell.length_a   1.000
_cell.length_b   1.000
_cell.length_c   1.000
_cell.angle_alpha   90.00
_cell.angle_beta   90.00
_cell.angle_gamma   90.00
#
_symmetry.space_group_name_H-M   'P 1'
#
loop_
_entity.id
_entity.type
_entity.pdbx_description
1 polymer ?
#
loop_
_entity_poly.entity_id
_entity_poly.type
_entity_poly.pdbx_seq_one_letter_code
_entity_poly.pdbx_strand_id
1 'polypeptide(L)'
;MLSSFSAVKRLMKEAAELKDPTDHYHAQPLEDNLFEWHFTVRGPPDSDFDGGIYHGRIVLPPEYPMKPPSIILLTANGRFEVGKKICLSISGHHPETWQPSWSIRTALLAIIGFMPTKGEGAIGSLDYTPEERRALAKKSQDFCCEMCGTSMKTALLPLTSGSVSSQADKEAKELARQISFKVKSLLKPLSLLYRTRKKNTEEKLVNHRNIHHFIKPSSVAILKYSSFQDSVWTKTKAITIFSAVAGQERSPAVPTTTTSMSPRQRRAQQQSQRRAPSSTDFNRAQQPRGNANHTGSTVLIVLLTFALAALIFRRICLANEYIFE
;
A
#
# COMPACT_ATOMS: atom_id res chain seq x y z
N MET A 1 -0.71 -20.57 10.10
CA MET A 1 0.56 -20.84 9.38
C MET A 1 0.33 -21.37 7.97
N LEU A 2 -0.31 -22.53 7.75
CA LEU A 2 -0.43 -23.17 6.42
C LEU A 2 -0.85 -22.26 5.24
N SER A 3 -1.71 -21.25 5.45
CA SER A 3 -2.13 -20.30 4.41
C SER A 3 -0.97 -19.52 3.78
N SER A 4 -0.01 -19.04 4.58
CA SER A 4 1.06 -18.14 4.09
C SER A 4 2.01 -18.83 3.12
N PHE A 5 2.30 -20.12 3.31
CA PHE A 5 3.12 -20.90 2.38
C PHE A 5 2.45 -21.08 1.01
N SER A 6 1.12 -21.26 1.00
CA SER A 6 0.32 -21.30 -0.22
C SER A 6 0.31 -19.93 -0.92
N ALA A 7 0.14 -18.85 -0.15
CA ALA A 7 0.18 -17.47 -0.64
C ALA A 7 1.52 -17.13 -1.30
N VAL A 8 2.65 -17.43 -0.64
CA VAL A 8 4.01 -17.22 -1.19
C VAL A 8 4.20 -18.01 -2.49
N LYS A 9 3.84 -19.30 -2.54
CA LYS A 9 3.96 -20.11 -3.76
C LYS A 9 3.12 -19.56 -4.91
N ARG A 10 1.92 -19.04 -4.62
CA ARG A 10 1.05 -18.38 -5.60
C ARG A 10 1.68 -17.07 -6.12
N LEU A 11 2.16 -16.22 -5.22
CA LEU A 11 2.74 -14.91 -5.55
C LEU A 11 4.07 -15.02 -6.30
N MET A 12 4.93 -15.99 -5.97
CA MET A 12 6.15 -16.26 -6.74
C MET A 12 5.84 -16.67 -8.19
N LYS A 13 4.75 -17.41 -8.43
CA LYS A 13 4.31 -17.73 -9.80
C LYS A 13 3.83 -16.49 -10.54
N GLU A 14 3.00 -15.66 -9.90
CA GLU A 14 2.52 -14.41 -10.50
C GLU A 14 3.65 -13.40 -10.75
N ALA A 15 4.70 -13.39 -9.91
CA ALA A 15 5.87 -12.55 -10.12
C ALA A 15 6.71 -13.00 -11.32
N ALA A 16 6.78 -14.31 -11.58
CA ALA A 16 7.37 -14.84 -12.81
C ALA A 16 6.50 -14.58 -14.06
N GLU A 17 5.17 -14.51 -13.91
CA GLU A 17 4.21 -14.18 -14.99
C GLU A 17 4.26 -12.69 -15.38
N LEU A 18 4.46 -11.79 -14.40
CA LEU A 18 4.38 -10.33 -14.57
C LEU A 18 5.74 -9.61 -14.61
N LYS A 19 6.84 -10.37 -14.54
CA LYS A 19 8.23 -9.87 -14.45
C LYS A 19 8.57 -8.80 -15.47
N ASP A 20 8.24 -9.03 -16.73
CA ASP A 20 8.61 -8.14 -17.84
C ASP A 20 7.41 -7.23 -18.20
N PRO A 21 7.63 -5.92 -18.45
CA PRO A 21 6.54 -4.97 -18.71
C PRO A 21 5.84 -5.26 -20.04
N THR A 22 4.53 -5.03 -20.09
CA THR A 22 3.78 -4.96 -21.36
C THR A 22 3.61 -3.52 -21.81
N ASP A 23 2.95 -3.30 -22.95
CA ASP A 23 2.52 -1.98 -23.41
C ASP A 23 1.29 -1.44 -22.64
N HIS A 24 0.50 -2.30 -21.98
CA HIS A 24 -0.71 -1.91 -21.23
C HIS A 24 -0.52 -1.85 -19.72
N TYR A 25 0.30 -2.72 -19.15
CA TYR A 25 0.56 -2.79 -17.72
C TYR A 25 1.90 -3.45 -17.36
N HIS A 26 2.37 -3.16 -16.15
CA HIS A 26 3.49 -3.84 -15.49
C HIS A 26 3.23 -3.85 -13.99
N ALA A 27 3.65 -4.89 -13.28
CA ALA A 27 3.58 -4.95 -11.82
C ALA A 27 4.65 -5.87 -11.25
N GLN A 28 5.23 -5.47 -10.11
CA GLN A 28 6.25 -6.23 -9.40
C GLN A 28 6.09 -6.07 -7.87
N PRO A 29 6.47 -7.08 -7.07
CA PRO A 29 6.58 -6.93 -5.62
C PRO A 29 7.68 -5.92 -5.25
N LEU A 30 7.63 -5.40 -4.02
CA LEU A 30 8.78 -4.74 -3.41
C LEU A 30 9.88 -5.77 -3.10
N GLU A 31 11.14 -5.33 -3.19
CA GLU A 31 12.32 -6.19 -2.96
C GLU A 31 12.34 -6.86 -1.58
N ASP A 32 11.80 -6.18 -0.56
CA ASP A 32 11.71 -6.66 0.82
C ASP A 32 10.35 -7.24 1.21
N ASN A 33 9.32 -7.13 0.35
CA ASN A 33 7.94 -7.49 0.69
C ASN A 33 7.12 -8.04 -0.50
N LEU A 34 7.06 -9.37 -0.62
CA LEU A 34 6.25 -10.08 -1.61
C LEU A 34 4.72 -9.84 -1.49
N PHE A 35 4.23 -9.31 -0.36
CA PHE A 35 2.82 -8.99 -0.14
C PHE A 35 2.45 -7.53 -0.47
N GLU A 36 3.41 -6.71 -0.89
CA GLU A 36 3.16 -5.38 -1.42
C GLU A 36 3.78 -5.23 -2.80
N TRP A 37 2.99 -4.75 -3.75
CA TRP A 37 3.37 -4.64 -5.16
C TRP A 37 3.14 -3.23 -5.66
N HIS A 38 4.07 -2.73 -6.47
CA HIS A 38 3.87 -1.55 -7.29
C HIS A 38 3.39 -1.97 -8.68
N PHE A 39 2.51 -1.16 -9.27
CA PHE A 39 2.00 -1.39 -10.62
C PHE A 39 1.87 -0.10 -11.41
N THR A 40 1.94 -0.21 -12.74
CA THR A 40 1.59 0.84 -13.68
C THR A 40 0.60 0.28 -14.70
N VAL A 41 -0.43 1.06 -15.05
CA VAL A 41 -1.38 0.77 -16.14
C VAL A 41 -1.47 1.94 -17.11
N ARG A 42 -1.66 1.66 -18.40
CA ARG A 42 -2.05 2.66 -19.40
C ARG A 42 -3.54 2.96 -19.27
N GLY A 43 -3.92 4.21 -19.54
CA GLY A 43 -5.33 4.57 -19.71
C GLY A 43 -5.95 3.86 -20.91
N PRO A 44 -7.21 3.38 -20.82
CA PRO A 44 -7.86 2.72 -21.95
C PRO A 44 -7.98 3.66 -23.16
N PRO A 45 -7.73 3.17 -24.39
CA PRO A 45 -8.00 3.95 -25.59
C PRO A 45 -9.49 4.22 -25.76
N ASP A 46 -9.79 5.31 -26.47
CA ASP A 46 -11.14 5.85 -26.68
C ASP A 46 -11.82 6.31 -25.38
N SER A 47 -11.06 6.83 -24.42
CA SER A 47 -11.58 7.28 -23.12
C SER A 47 -10.94 8.58 -22.62
N ASP A 48 -11.51 9.20 -21.59
CA ASP A 48 -10.96 10.41 -20.97
C ASP A 48 -9.61 10.20 -20.26
N PHE A 49 -9.16 8.94 -20.16
CA PHE A 49 -7.90 8.54 -19.55
C PHE A 49 -6.82 8.23 -20.60
N ASP A 50 -7.16 8.23 -21.88
CA ASP A 50 -6.30 7.89 -23.01
C ASP A 50 -5.04 8.76 -23.07
N GLY A 51 -3.94 8.17 -23.53
CA GLY A 51 -2.58 8.72 -23.43
C GLY A 51 -2.01 8.78 -22.02
N GLY A 52 -2.80 8.49 -20.97
CA GLY A 52 -2.34 8.49 -19.58
C GLY A 52 -1.62 7.21 -19.15
N ILE A 53 -0.78 7.33 -18.13
CA ILE A 53 0.02 6.27 -17.53
C ILE A 53 -0.08 6.42 -16.00
N TYR A 54 -0.70 5.45 -15.33
CA TYR A 54 -1.13 5.59 -13.94
C TYR A 54 -0.46 4.56 -13.05
N HIS A 55 0.26 5.05 -12.04
CA HIS A 55 0.94 4.24 -11.04
C HIS A 55 0.06 3.97 -9.82
N GLY A 56 0.28 2.84 -9.16
CA GLY A 56 -0.43 2.46 -7.94
C GLY A 56 0.27 1.36 -7.14
N ARG A 57 -0.36 1.00 -6.01
CA ARG A 57 0.06 -0.07 -5.09
C ARG A 57 -1.04 -1.11 -4.90
N ILE A 58 -0.64 -2.38 -4.81
CA ILE A 58 -1.48 -3.52 -4.46
C ILE A 58 -0.95 -4.08 -3.14
N VAL A 59 -1.81 -4.15 -2.12
CA VAL A 59 -1.48 -4.71 -0.80
C VAL A 59 -2.28 -5.99 -0.60
N LEU A 60 -1.56 -7.10 -0.45
CA LEU A 60 -2.11 -8.46 -0.42
C LEU A 60 -2.25 -8.94 1.03
N PRO A 61 -3.40 -9.52 1.42
CA PRO A 61 -3.54 -10.12 2.74
C PRO A 61 -2.73 -11.44 2.87
N PRO A 62 -2.31 -11.85 4.07
CA PRO A 62 -1.63 -13.14 4.30
C PRO A 62 -2.45 -14.37 3.88
N GLU A 63 -3.76 -14.22 3.69
CA GLU A 63 -4.67 -15.25 3.16
C GLU A 63 -4.92 -15.15 1.65
N TYR A 64 -4.20 -14.32 0.89
CA TYR A 64 -4.25 -14.33 -0.58
C TYR A 64 -3.90 -15.74 -1.13
N PRO A 65 -4.60 -16.27 -2.15
CA PRO A 65 -5.67 -15.66 -2.92
C PRO A 65 -7.08 -15.90 -2.36
N MET A 66 -7.24 -16.46 -1.15
CA MET A 66 -8.57 -16.69 -0.55
C MET A 66 -9.25 -15.38 -0.12
N LYS A 67 -8.46 -14.34 0.21
CA LYS A 67 -8.94 -12.96 0.36
C LYS A 67 -8.43 -12.06 -0.78
N PRO A 68 -9.25 -11.09 -1.25
CA PRO A 68 -8.87 -10.10 -2.25
C PRO A 68 -7.79 -9.10 -1.78
N PRO A 69 -7.08 -8.45 -2.71
CA PRO A 69 -6.17 -7.34 -2.40
C PRO A 69 -6.89 -6.04 -2.01
N SER A 70 -6.15 -5.14 -1.37
CA SER A 70 -6.42 -3.69 -1.40
C SER A 70 -5.67 -3.07 -2.59
N ILE A 71 -6.30 -2.13 -3.30
CA ILE A 71 -5.74 -1.43 -4.46
C ILE A 71 -5.73 0.08 -4.16
N ILE A 72 -4.63 0.76 -4.46
CA ILE A 72 -4.42 2.19 -4.21
C ILE A 72 -3.82 2.81 -5.48
N LEU A 73 -4.31 3.98 -5.92
CA LEU A 73 -3.69 4.76 -6.99
C LEU A 73 -2.77 5.83 -6.40
N LEU A 74 -1.62 6.06 -7.04
CA LEU A 74 -0.63 7.07 -6.65
C LEU A 74 -0.59 8.24 -7.64
N THR A 75 -0.89 8.01 -8.92
CA THR A 75 -0.96 9.08 -9.93
C THR A 75 -2.35 9.71 -9.97
N ALA A 76 -2.42 11.05 -9.93
CA ALA A 76 -3.67 11.80 -10.02
C ALA A 76 -4.38 11.57 -11.38
N ASN A 77 -5.67 11.25 -11.33
CA ASN A 77 -6.39 10.68 -12.48
C ASN A 77 -7.87 11.12 -12.60
N GLY A 78 -8.47 11.78 -11.59
CA GLY A 78 -9.86 12.27 -11.65
C GLY A 78 -10.95 11.18 -11.65
N ARG A 79 -10.57 9.93 -11.34
CA ARG A 79 -11.45 8.75 -11.24
C ARG A 79 -11.38 8.11 -9.87
N PHE A 80 -10.19 8.06 -9.30
CA PHE A 80 -9.86 7.49 -8.00
C PHE A 80 -9.05 8.48 -7.18
N GLU A 81 -9.38 8.60 -5.90
CA GLU A 81 -8.67 9.45 -4.95
C GLU A 81 -7.29 8.87 -4.63
N VAL A 82 -6.25 9.71 -4.74
CA VAL A 82 -4.85 9.30 -4.57
C VAL A 82 -4.56 8.88 -3.13
N GLY A 83 -3.76 7.83 -2.96
CA GLY A 83 -3.34 7.31 -1.65
C GLY A 83 -4.41 6.51 -0.90
N LYS A 84 -5.68 6.54 -1.33
CA LYS A 84 -6.77 5.79 -0.69
C LYS A 84 -7.02 4.44 -1.35
N LYS A 85 -7.60 3.51 -0.58
CA LYS A 85 -8.07 2.22 -1.07
C LYS A 85 -9.32 2.43 -1.92
N ILE A 86 -9.35 1.85 -3.12
CA ILE A 86 -10.47 2.00 -4.06
C ILE A 86 -11.48 0.85 -3.94
N CYS A 87 -12.78 1.18 -3.96
CA CYS A 87 -13.84 0.19 -4.13
C CYS A 87 -13.93 -0.28 -5.60
N LEU A 88 -13.45 -1.50 -5.86
CA LEU A 88 -13.82 -2.29 -7.03
C LEU A 88 -14.37 -3.65 -6.61
N SER A 89 -15.13 -4.31 -7.48
CA SER A 89 -15.64 -5.68 -7.31
C SER A 89 -14.56 -6.78 -7.34
N ILE A 90 -13.31 -6.38 -7.58
CA ILE A 90 -12.08 -7.19 -7.43
C ILE A 90 -11.29 -6.88 -6.14
N SER A 91 -11.78 -5.94 -5.33
CA SER A 91 -11.08 -5.42 -4.13
C SER A 91 -11.70 -5.91 -2.83
N GLY A 92 -10.97 -5.76 -1.72
CA GLY A 92 -11.41 -6.12 -0.37
C GLY A 92 -12.66 -5.44 0.20
N HIS A 93 -13.31 -4.55 -0.55
CA HIS A 93 -14.60 -3.99 -0.17
C HIS A 93 -15.81 -4.88 -0.54
N HIS A 94 -15.62 -5.84 -1.46
CA HIS A 94 -16.63 -6.84 -1.83
C HIS A 94 -16.03 -8.26 -1.82
N PRO A 95 -15.69 -8.82 -0.64
CA PRO A 95 -15.12 -10.16 -0.53
C PRO A 95 -16.05 -11.26 -1.07
N GLU A 96 -17.36 -11.01 -1.13
CA GLU A 96 -18.37 -11.90 -1.72
C GLU A 96 -18.36 -11.94 -3.26
N THR A 97 -17.73 -10.97 -3.93
CA THR A 97 -17.58 -10.95 -5.40
C THR A 97 -16.18 -11.36 -5.86
N TRP A 98 -15.21 -11.45 -4.96
CA TRP A 98 -13.87 -11.96 -5.22
C TRP A 98 -13.88 -13.45 -5.60
N GLN A 99 -12.91 -13.87 -6.42
CA GLN A 99 -12.68 -15.28 -6.76
C GLN A 99 -11.20 -15.62 -6.62
N PRO A 100 -10.81 -16.63 -5.82
CA PRO A 100 -9.41 -17.02 -5.63
C PRO A 100 -8.67 -17.51 -6.89
N SER A 101 -9.38 -17.71 -8.01
CA SER A 101 -8.81 -17.98 -9.33
C SER A 101 -8.31 -16.72 -10.04
N TRP A 102 -8.76 -15.53 -9.66
CA TRP A 102 -8.24 -14.26 -10.18
C TRP A 102 -6.82 -14.00 -9.66
N SER A 103 -5.99 -13.37 -10.50
CA SER A 103 -4.59 -13.01 -10.22
C SER A 103 -4.40 -11.48 -10.21
N ILE A 104 -3.20 -11.04 -9.87
CA ILE A 104 -2.76 -9.64 -10.03
C ILE A 104 -2.92 -9.21 -11.49
N ARG A 105 -2.62 -10.06 -12.49
CA ARG A 105 -2.91 -9.79 -13.91
C ARG A 105 -4.40 -9.51 -14.14
N THR A 106 -5.29 -10.31 -13.54
CA THR A 106 -6.74 -10.07 -13.59
C THR A 106 -7.12 -8.75 -12.93
N ALA A 107 -6.48 -8.39 -11.81
CA ALA A 107 -6.73 -7.12 -11.13
C ALA A 107 -6.32 -5.92 -11.99
N LEU A 108 -5.17 -5.95 -12.65
CA LEU A 108 -4.69 -4.89 -13.54
C LEU A 108 -5.63 -4.67 -14.75
N LEU A 109 -5.99 -5.75 -15.44
CA LEU A 109 -6.94 -5.70 -16.56
C LEU A 109 -8.32 -5.16 -16.14
N ALA A 110 -8.77 -5.49 -14.93
CA ALA A 110 -10.01 -4.96 -14.38
C ALA A 110 -9.88 -3.48 -13.96
N ILE A 111 -8.75 -3.01 -13.42
CA ILE A 111 -8.51 -1.56 -13.17
C ILE A 111 -8.64 -0.79 -14.50
N ILE A 112 -7.99 -1.27 -15.56
CA ILE A 112 -8.08 -0.72 -16.92
C ILE A 112 -9.55 -0.69 -17.38
N GLY A 113 -10.24 -1.83 -17.37
CA GLY A 113 -11.64 -1.93 -17.82
C GLY A 113 -12.67 -1.17 -16.97
N PHE A 114 -12.40 -0.90 -15.68
CA PHE A 114 -13.27 -0.12 -14.80
C PHE A 114 -12.93 1.39 -14.74
N MET A 115 -11.83 1.83 -15.34
CA MET A 115 -11.45 3.25 -15.35
C MET A 115 -12.50 4.15 -16.05
N PRO A 116 -13.06 3.78 -17.23
CA PRO A 116 -14.04 4.60 -17.95
C PRO A 116 -15.48 4.52 -17.42
N THR A 117 -15.77 3.74 -16.38
CA THR A 117 -17.14 3.60 -15.85
C THR A 117 -17.51 4.76 -14.91
N LYS A 118 -18.77 4.86 -14.47
CA LYS A 118 -19.20 5.90 -13.50
C LYS A 118 -18.81 5.55 -12.07
N GLY A 119 -18.64 6.57 -11.21
CA GLY A 119 -18.18 6.39 -9.83
C GLY A 119 -19.29 5.90 -8.90
N GLU A 120 -20.52 6.40 -9.14
CA GLU A 120 -21.75 6.01 -8.46
C GLU A 120 -21.67 6.09 -6.93
N GLY A 121 -20.79 6.97 -6.40
CA GLY A 121 -20.56 7.17 -4.97
C GLY A 121 -19.71 6.09 -4.29
N ALA A 122 -19.02 5.24 -5.04
CA ALA A 122 -18.12 4.23 -4.47
C ALA A 122 -16.97 4.86 -3.67
N ILE A 123 -16.50 4.17 -2.61
CA ILE A 123 -15.44 4.69 -1.73
C ILE A 123 -14.14 4.91 -2.53
N GLY A 124 -13.59 6.11 -2.42
CA GLY A 124 -12.40 6.55 -3.16
C GLY A 124 -12.65 6.85 -4.63
N SER A 125 -13.90 6.93 -5.11
CA SER A 125 -14.21 7.39 -6.47
C SER A 125 -14.32 8.92 -6.57
N LEU A 126 -14.01 9.45 -7.75
CA LEU A 126 -14.08 10.88 -8.10
C LEU A 126 -14.80 11.05 -9.44
N ASP A 127 -15.67 12.06 -9.52
CA ASP A 127 -16.48 12.38 -10.71
C ASP A 127 -16.05 13.71 -11.37
N TYR A 128 -14.75 13.84 -11.67
CA TYR A 128 -14.16 14.95 -12.45
C TYR A 128 -14.69 14.95 -13.90
N THR A 129 -14.61 16.10 -14.58
CA THR A 129 -15.09 16.22 -15.98
C THR A 129 -14.18 15.45 -16.97
N PRO A 130 -14.69 15.12 -18.17
CA PRO A 130 -13.88 14.57 -19.26
C PRO A 130 -12.61 15.39 -19.57
N GLU A 131 -12.72 16.72 -19.54
CA GLU A 131 -11.63 17.65 -19.85
C GLU A 131 -10.56 17.64 -18.77
N GLU A 132 -10.96 17.64 -17.49
CA GLU A 132 -10.05 17.53 -16.35
C GLU A 132 -9.30 16.19 -16.35
N ARG A 133 -10.01 15.09 -16.65
CA ARG A 133 -9.42 13.75 -16.77
C ARG A 133 -8.40 13.69 -17.90
N ARG A 134 -8.70 14.23 -19.08
CA ARG A 134 -7.74 14.32 -20.21
C ARG A 134 -6.54 15.22 -19.89
N ALA A 135 -6.72 16.26 -19.08
CA ALA A 135 -5.62 17.09 -18.59
C ALA A 135 -4.72 16.34 -17.57
N LEU A 136 -5.32 15.52 -16.70
CA LEU A 136 -4.59 14.64 -15.79
C LEU A 136 -3.88 13.49 -16.53
N ALA A 137 -4.51 12.92 -17.56
CA ALA A 137 -3.91 11.90 -18.43
C ALA A 137 -2.59 12.40 -19.04
N LYS A 138 -2.55 13.63 -19.57
CA LYS A 138 -1.31 14.24 -20.06
C LYS A 138 -0.26 14.39 -18.96
N LYS A 139 -0.64 14.97 -17.81
CA LYS A 139 0.26 15.17 -16.65
C LYS A 139 0.79 13.86 -16.05
N SER A 140 0.04 12.77 -16.17
CA SER A 140 0.41 11.46 -15.60
C SER A 140 1.70 10.89 -16.19
N GLN A 141 2.04 11.25 -17.44
CA GLN A 141 3.29 10.85 -18.08
C GLN A 141 4.54 11.42 -17.38
N ASP A 142 4.43 12.61 -16.78
CA ASP A 142 5.53 13.25 -16.03
C ASP A 142 5.66 12.74 -14.58
N PHE A 143 4.76 11.87 -14.12
CA PHE A 143 4.81 11.33 -12.77
C PHE A 143 6.03 10.40 -12.57
N CYS A 144 6.69 10.55 -11.43
CA CYS A 144 7.70 9.63 -10.93
C CYS A 144 7.29 9.18 -9.52
N CYS A 145 7.37 7.88 -9.24
CA CYS A 145 7.00 7.37 -7.92
C CYS A 145 8.13 7.55 -6.91
N GLU A 146 7.91 8.38 -5.88
CA GLU A 146 8.87 8.64 -4.80
C GLU A 146 9.27 7.37 -4.02
N MET A 147 8.43 6.34 -3.98
CA MET A 147 8.69 5.10 -3.25
C MET A 147 9.57 4.10 -4.00
N CYS A 148 9.50 4.06 -5.34
CA CYS A 148 10.17 3.02 -6.15
C CYS A 148 10.95 3.58 -7.37
N GLY A 149 11.10 4.90 -7.48
CA GLY A 149 11.85 5.59 -8.54
C GLY A 149 11.30 5.45 -9.96
N THR A 150 10.15 4.79 -10.14
CA THR A 150 9.62 4.50 -11.48
C THR A 150 9.03 5.75 -12.13
N SER A 151 9.64 6.17 -13.24
CA SER A 151 9.14 7.24 -14.13
C SER A 151 8.11 6.69 -15.12
N MET A 152 6.96 7.34 -15.23
CA MET A 152 5.86 6.86 -16.08
C MET A 152 6.18 6.88 -17.58
N LYS A 153 7.12 7.73 -18.03
CA LYS A 153 7.58 7.78 -19.44
C LYS A 153 8.22 6.47 -19.92
N THR A 154 8.75 5.66 -19.00
CA THR A 154 9.51 4.44 -19.31
C THR A 154 8.98 3.20 -18.58
N ALA A 155 7.84 3.32 -17.90
CA ALA A 155 7.28 2.24 -17.05
C ALA A 155 6.59 1.12 -17.84
N LEU A 156 6.22 1.37 -19.10
CA LEU A 156 5.51 0.45 -20.00
C LEU A 156 6.18 0.48 -21.38
N LEU A 157 6.01 -0.60 -22.15
CA LEU A 157 6.47 -0.62 -23.54
C LEU A 157 5.70 0.39 -24.41
N PRO A 158 6.30 0.93 -25.49
CA PRO A 158 5.57 1.72 -26.47
C PRO A 158 4.44 0.90 -27.11
N LEU A 159 3.31 1.55 -27.40
CA LEU A 159 2.24 0.95 -28.21
C LEU A 159 2.78 0.67 -29.62
N THR A 160 2.76 -0.59 -30.04
CA THR A 160 3.10 -0.96 -31.43
C THR A 160 1.87 -0.74 -32.32
N SER A 161 2.07 -0.09 -33.47
CA SER A 161 1.00 0.33 -34.39
C SER A 161 0.38 -0.82 -35.20
N GLY A 162 0.50 -2.07 -34.73
CA GLY A 162 0.09 -3.28 -35.44
C GLY A 162 -0.62 -4.28 -34.53
N SER A 163 -1.96 -4.29 -34.62
CA SER A 163 -2.94 -5.28 -34.12
C SER A 163 -2.94 -5.71 -32.64
N VAL A 164 -1.80 -5.90 -31.99
CA VAL A 164 -1.67 -6.58 -30.68
C VAL A 164 -2.34 -5.82 -29.54
N SER A 165 -2.18 -4.49 -29.46
CA SER A 165 -2.79 -3.67 -28.40
C SER A 165 -4.31 -3.91 -28.29
N SER A 166 -4.99 -4.02 -29.44
CA SER A 166 -6.43 -4.28 -29.47
C SER A 166 -6.86 -5.54 -28.74
N GLN A 167 -5.98 -6.52 -28.51
CA GLN A 167 -6.31 -7.77 -27.82
C GLN A 167 -6.31 -7.61 -26.30
N ALA A 168 -5.34 -6.89 -25.73
CA ALA A 168 -5.31 -6.61 -24.29
C ALA A 168 -6.47 -5.69 -23.88
N ASP A 169 -6.80 -4.69 -24.70
CA ASP A 169 -7.96 -3.82 -24.49
C ASP A 169 -9.29 -4.57 -24.60
N LYS A 170 -9.43 -5.50 -25.56
CA LYS A 170 -10.60 -6.39 -25.64
C LYS A 170 -10.70 -7.28 -24.41
N GLU A 171 -9.60 -7.85 -23.94
CA GLU A 171 -9.56 -8.68 -22.74
C GLU A 171 -9.97 -7.87 -21.49
N ALA A 172 -9.44 -6.66 -21.31
CA ALA A 172 -9.81 -5.77 -20.21
C ALA A 172 -11.30 -5.36 -20.25
N LYS A 173 -11.80 -4.94 -21.43
CA LYS A 173 -13.20 -4.53 -21.64
C LYS A 173 -14.17 -5.71 -21.42
N GLU A 174 -13.84 -6.92 -21.91
CA GLU A 174 -14.64 -8.14 -21.70
C GLU A 174 -14.58 -8.65 -20.25
N LEU A 175 -13.40 -8.65 -19.62
CA LEU A 175 -13.23 -9.02 -18.21
C LEU A 175 -14.07 -8.12 -17.30
N ALA A 176 -13.99 -6.80 -17.47
CA ALA A 176 -14.80 -5.85 -16.71
C ALA A 176 -16.31 -6.06 -16.94
N ARG A 177 -16.73 -6.42 -18.15
CA ARG A 177 -18.12 -6.81 -18.46
C ARG A 177 -18.54 -8.08 -17.71
N GLN A 178 -17.72 -9.13 -17.71
CA GLN A 178 -17.99 -10.39 -17.00
C GLN A 178 -18.07 -10.19 -15.48
N ILE A 179 -17.13 -9.44 -14.90
CA ILE A 179 -17.13 -9.09 -13.48
C ILE A 179 -18.41 -8.30 -13.15
N SER A 180 -18.72 -7.25 -13.92
CA SER A 180 -19.93 -6.43 -13.75
C SER A 180 -21.22 -7.26 -13.81
N PHE A 181 -21.29 -8.22 -14.74
CA PHE A 181 -22.43 -9.13 -14.86
C PHE A 181 -22.55 -10.06 -13.64
N LYS A 182 -21.44 -10.65 -13.17
CA LYS A 182 -21.44 -11.54 -12.01
C LYS A 182 -21.82 -10.82 -10.72
N VAL A 183 -21.31 -9.60 -10.50
CA VAL A 183 -21.72 -8.71 -9.39
C VAL A 183 -23.22 -8.41 -9.44
N LYS A 184 -23.74 -8.00 -10.59
CA LYS A 184 -25.18 -7.74 -10.78
C LYS A 184 -26.02 -9.00 -10.58
N SER A 185 -25.49 -10.20 -10.86
CA SER A 185 -26.15 -11.48 -10.58
C SER A 185 -26.24 -11.77 -9.07
N LEU A 186 -25.15 -11.57 -8.32
CA LEU A 186 -25.08 -11.78 -6.87
C LEU A 186 -25.96 -10.79 -6.08
N LEU A 187 -26.10 -9.55 -6.57
CA LEU A 187 -26.93 -8.52 -5.93
C LEU A 187 -28.43 -8.60 -6.29
N LYS A 188 -28.83 -9.37 -7.32
CA LYS A 188 -30.25 -9.56 -7.70
C LYS A 188 -31.09 -10.20 -6.57
N PRO A 189 -30.69 -11.34 -5.96
CA PRO A 189 -31.43 -11.90 -4.82
C PRO A 189 -31.54 -10.93 -3.64
N LEU A 190 -30.45 -10.23 -3.30
CA LEU A 190 -30.42 -9.32 -2.15
C LEU A 190 -31.32 -8.09 -2.35
N SER A 191 -31.31 -7.49 -3.55
CA SER A 191 -32.21 -6.37 -3.89
C SER A 191 -33.68 -6.81 -3.98
N LEU A 192 -33.97 -8.03 -4.44
CA LEU A 192 -35.33 -8.60 -4.41
C LEU A 192 -35.79 -8.81 -2.95
N LEU A 193 -34.97 -9.43 -2.11
CA LEU A 193 -35.26 -9.65 -0.68
C LEU A 193 -35.44 -8.33 0.07
N TYR A 194 -34.65 -7.30 -0.22
CA TYR A 194 -34.84 -5.95 0.33
C TYR A 194 -36.17 -5.34 -0.13
N ARG A 195 -36.55 -5.49 -1.41
CA ARG A 195 -37.82 -4.99 -1.95
C ARG A 195 -39.03 -5.70 -1.33
N THR A 196 -38.95 -7.01 -1.12
CA THR A 196 -39.97 -7.78 -0.38
C THR A 196 -40.02 -7.36 1.09
N ARG A 197 -38.88 -7.23 1.77
CA ARG A 197 -38.82 -6.76 3.17
C ARG A 197 -39.40 -5.35 3.32
N LYS A 198 -39.17 -4.46 2.36
CA LYS A 198 -39.80 -3.13 2.31
C LYS A 198 -41.32 -3.24 2.15
N LYS A 199 -41.83 -4.00 1.17
CA LYS A 199 -43.29 -4.25 1.00
C LYS A 199 -43.93 -4.77 2.29
N ASN A 200 -43.37 -5.82 2.89
CA ASN A 200 -43.90 -6.43 4.12
C ASN A 200 -43.83 -5.47 5.33
N THR A 201 -42.99 -4.42 5.27
CA THR A 201 -42.93 -3.36 6.31
C THR A 201 -43.97 -2.27 6.03
N GLU A 202 -44.17 -1.90 4.76
CA GLU A 202 -45.22 -0.97 4.33
C GLU A 202 -46.63 -1.55 4.59
N GLU A 203 -46.86 -2.84 4.33
CA GLU A 203 -48.11 -3.55 4.67
C GLU A 203 -48.35 -3.60 6.19
N LYS A 204 -47.31 -3.83 7.01
CA LYS A 204 -47.44 -3.77 8.47
C LYS A 204 -47.73 -2.35 9.00
N LEU A 205 -47.31 -1.30 8.29
CA LEU A 205 -47.64 0.09 8.60
C LEU A 205 -49.02 0.53 8.08
N VAL A 206 -49.62 -0.22 7.14
CA VAL A 206 -51.01 -0.04 6.72
C VAL A 206 -51.97 -0.67 7.74
N ASN A 207 -51.64 -1.84 8.28
CA ASN A 207 -52.55 -2.60 9.17
C ASN A 207 -52.58 -2.13 10.65
N HIS A 208 -52.08 -0.93 10.95
CA HIS A 208 -52.13 -0.30 12.28
C HIS A 208 -52.43 1.21 12.19
N ARG A 209 -53.63 1.54 11.68
CA ARG A 209 -54.20 2.90 11.74
C ARG A 209 -55.60 2.89 12.33
N ASN A 210 -55.68 2.90 13.66
CA ASN A 210 -56.84 3.40 14.39
C ASN A 210 -56.39 3.92 15.77
N ILE A 211 -55.99 5.20 15.80
CA ILE A 211 -55.95 6.15 16.92
C ILE A 211 -55.58 7.52 16.32
N HIS A 212 -56.09 8.62 16.89
CA HIS A 212 -56.34 9.85 16.14
C HIS A 212 -55.72 11.10 16.79
N HIS A 213 -54.58 11.59 16.26
CA HIS A 213 -54.17 12.99 16.49
C HIS A 213 -53.24 13.60 15.42
N PHE A 214 -53.17 14.94 15.44
CA PHE A 214 -52.50 15.81 14.46
C PHE A 214 -50.97 15.95 14.69
N ILE A 215 -50.20 16.06 13.58
CA ILE A 215 -49.20 17.12 13.28
C ILE A 215 -48.50 16.81 11.93
N LYS A 216 -47.96 17.84 11.25
CA LYS A 216 -47.39 17.76 9.89
C LYS A 216 -46.01 17.08 9.85
N PRO A 217 -45.64 16.39 8.75
CA PRO A 217 -44.29 15.88 8.53
C PRO A 217 -43.33 16.97 8.01
N SER A 218 -42.06 16.92 8.45
CA SER A 218 -40.95 17.63 7.82
C SER A 218 -39.64 16.83 8.00
N SER A 219 -38.71 16.99 7.05
CA SER A 219 -37.34 16.42 7.07
C SER A 219 -37.19 14.90 7.11
N VAL A 220 -36.93 14.29 5.94
CA VAL A 220 -36.39 12.92 5.85
C VAL A 220 -34.90 12.96 6.17
N ALA A 221 -34.49 12.40 7.30
CA ALA A 221 -33.08 12.32 7.70
C ALA A 221 -32.36 11.15 7.00
N ILE A 222 -31.13 11.41 6.52
CA ILE A 222 -30.24 10.40 5.94
C ILE A 222 -29.60 9.59 7.08
N LEU A 223 -29.84 8.28 7.12
CA LEU A 223 -29.20 7.39 8.10
C LEU A 223 -27.72 7.14 7.75
N LYS A 224 -26.84 7.98 8.29
CA LYS A 224 -25.49 7.53 8.70
C LYS A 224 -25.63 6.49 9.82
N TYR A 225 -24.70 5.53 9.90
CA TYR A 225 -24.64 4.59 11.01
C TYR A 225 -23.22 4.55 11.61
N SER A 226 -23.11 4.84 12.89
CA SER A 226 -21.84 4.76 13.65
C SER A 226 -22.10 4.55 15.14
N SER A 227 -21.54 3.46 15.68
CA SER A 227 -21.02 3.26 17.06
C SER A 227 -21.87 3.56 18.30
N PHE A 228 -21.85 2.60 19.23
CA PHE A 228 -22.22 2.65 20.65
C PHE A 228 -21.49 1.45 21.32
N GLN A 229 -20.93 1.41 22.53
CA GLN A 229 -20.73 2.30 23.71
C GLN A 229 -19.53 1.66 24.50
N ASP A 230 -18.81 2.18 25.50
CA ASP A 230 -18.64 3.48 26.20
C ASP A 230 -17.27 3.39 26.99
N SER A 231 -16.82 4.16 28.02
CA SER A 231 -17.33 5.30 28.80
C SER A 231 -16.22 6.11 29.50
N VAL A 232 -16.41 7.44 29.56
CA VAL A 232 -16.24 8.37 30.70
C VAL A 232 -15.08 8.19 31.73
N TRP A 233 -14.19 9.19 31.79
CA TRP A 233 -13.99 10.04 32.99
C TRP A 233 -13.50 11.45 32.60
N THR A 234 -13.73 12.47 33.44
CA THR A 234 -13.43 13.88 33.13
C THR A 234 -12.64 14.60 34.24
N LYS A 235 -11.73 15.51 33.85
CA LYS A 235 -11.60 16.82 34.53
C LYS A 235 -10.78 17.85 33.75
N THR A 236 -11.27 19.08 33.80
CA THR A 236 -10.67 20.29 33.20
C THR A 236 -9.64 20.94 34.12
N LYS A 237 -8.64 21.62 33.57
CA LYS A 237 -8.18 22.95 34.03
C LYS A 237 -7.33 23.67 32.97
N ALA A 238 -7.35 25.00 32.99
CA ALA A 238 -6.54 25.88 32.15
C ALA A 238 -5.50 26.63 33.02
N ILE A 239 -4.85 27.66 32.44
CA ILE A 239 -3.71 28.51 32.92
C ILE A 239 -2.40 28.12 32.20
N THR A 240 -1.53 28.99 31.66
CA THR A 240 -1.49 30.39 31.17
C THR A 240 0.00 30.77 31.09
N ILE A 241 0.48 31.24 29.92
CA ILE A 241 1.72 32.05 29.68
C ILE A 241 3.08 31.56 30.25
N PHE A 242 4.09 31.44 29.39
CA PHE A 242 5.39 32.13 29.56
C PHE A 242 6.18 32.25 28.24
N SER A 243 7.22 33.09 28.19
CA SER A 243 7.98 33.44 26.98
C SER A 243 9.50 33.38 27.19
N ALA A 244 10.23 32.85 26.19
CA ALA A 244 11.66 33.06 25.92
C ALA A 244 11.91 32.66 24.44
N VAL A 245 12.65 33.33 23.55
CA VAL A 245 13.74 34.33 23.57
C VAL A 245 15.18 33.76 23.63
N ALA A 246 15.91 34.00 22.53
CA ALA A 246 17.36 33.93 22.32
C ALA A 246 18.08 32.56 22.34
N GLY A 247 19.13 32.46 21.51
CA GLY A 247 19.98 31.26 21.36
C GLY A 247 20.68 31.19 19.99
N GLN A 248 21.65 32.09 19.74
CA GLN A 248 22.27 32.29 18.41
C GLN A 248 23.80 32.30 18.48
N GLU A 249 24.46 31.22 18.04
CA GLU A 249 25.87 31.20 17.60
C GLU A 249 26.06 29.99 16.64
N ARG A 250 26.57 30.09 15.40
CA ARG A 250 27.77 30.72 14.78
C ARG A 250 28.92 29.71 14.65
N SER A 251 29.25 29.36 13.40
CA SER A 251 30.36 28.46 13.03
C SER A 251 31.74 29.13 13.11
N PRO A 252 32.81 28.33 13.13
CA PRO A 252 33.97 28.57 12.25
C PRO A 252 34.27 27.37 11.34
N ALA A 253 35.29 27.48 10.48
CA ALA A 253 35.58 26.53 9.40
C ALA A 253 37.07 26.11 9.30
N VAL A 254 37.32 24.91 8.75
CA VAL A 254 38.35 24.51 7.73
C VAL A 254 39.79 25.08 7.91
N PRO A 255 40.90 24.28 7.85
CA PRO A 255 41.19 23.15 6.93
C PRO A 255 41.61 21.82 7.67
N THR A 256 42.13 20.72 7.08
CA THR A 256 43.02 20.53 5.91
C THR A 256 42.97 19.11 5.29
N THR A 257 43.53 18.97 4.09
CA THR A 257 43.69 17.81 3.20
C THR A 257 44.38 16.56 3.81
N THR A 258 44.02 15.34 3.38
CA THR A 258 44.93 14.41 2.64
C THR A 258 44.31 13.08 2.14
N THR A 259 44.52 12.83 0.85
CA THR A 259 44.92 11.57 0.19
C THR A 259 44.30 10.21 0.58
N SER A 260 43.57 9.63 -0.39
CA SER A 260 43.18 8.20 -0.46
C SER A 260 44.38 7.24 -0.63
N MET A 261 44.34 6.05 -0.01
CA MET A 261 45.35 4.99 -0.15
C MET A 261 44.83 3.81 -0.99
N SER A 262 45.70 3.23 -1.83
CA SER A 262 45.30 2.28 -2.87
C SER A 262 45.25 0.80 -2.43
N PRO A 263 44.51 -0.09 -3.12
CA PRO A 263 44.34 -1.49 -2.71
C PRO A 263 45.60 -2.36 -2.63
N ARG A 264 46.75 -1.92 -3.16
CA ARG A 264 47.98 -2.75 -3.21
C ARG A 264 48.70 -2.89 -1.87
N GLN A 265 48.53 -1.97 -0.92
CA GLN A 265 49.23 -2.03 0.37
C GLN A 265 48.65 -3.07 1.36
N ARG A 266 47.41 -3.53 1.17
CA ARG A 266 46.73 -4.45 2.12
C ARG A 266 47.26 -5.90 2.11
N ARG A 267 48.11 -6.30 1.15
CA ARG A 267 48.63 -7.69 1.04
C ARG A 267 49.94 -7.96 1.80
N ALA A 268 50.68 -6.94 2.25
CA ALA A 268 52.02 -7.14 2.82
C ALA A 268 52.05 -7.66 4.27
N GLN A 269 50.90 -7.70 4.97
CA GLN A 269 50.85 -7.87 6.44
C GLN A 269 50.28 -9.22 6.92
N GLN A 270 50.05 -10.19 6.01
CA GLN A 270 49.48 -11.52 6.34
C GLN A 270 50.45 -12.70 6.20
N GLN A 271 51.74 -12.48 5.91
CA GLN A 271 52.68 -13.55 5.54
C GLN A 271 53.87 -13.72 6.52
N SER A 272 53.68 -13.40 7.80
CA SER A 272 54.72 -13.50 8.83
C SER A 272 54.24 -14.12 10.17
N GLN A 273 53.46 -15.22 10.12
CA GLN A 273 53.30 -16.14 11.27
C GLN A 273 52.73 -17.52 10.86
N ARG A 274 53.60 -18.42 10.40
CA ARG A 274 53.36 -19.88 10.36
C ARG A 274 54.66 -20.64 10.62
N ARG A 275 54.84 -21.15 11.84
CA ARG A 275 55.73 -22.26 12.23
C ARG A 275 55.27 -22.83 13.57
N ALA A 276 55.57 -24.11 13.78
CA ALA A 276 55.28 -24.91 14.98
C ALA A 276 56.28 -26.10 14.99
N PRO A 277 56.27 -26.98 16.01
CA PRO A 277 56.22 -26.71 17.45
C PRO A 277 57.48 -27.25 18.16
N SER A 278 57.61 -27.04 19.47
CA SER A 278 58.53 -27.81 20.33
C SER A 278 58.00 -27.91 21.76
N SER A 279 58.48 -28.87 22.54
CA SER A 279 57.89 -29.33 23.81
C SER A 279 58.86 -29.23 25.00
N THR A 280 58.39 -28.82 26.19
CA THR A 280 58.46 -29.58 27.46
C THR A 280 57.99 -28.76 28.69
N ASP A 281 56.94 -29.27 29.33
CA ASP A 281 56.77 -29.50 30.78
C ASP A 281 56.74 -28.45 31.93
N PHE A 282 55.87 -28.80 32.88
CA PHE A 282 55.83 -28.56 34.34
C PHE A 282 55.50 -27.18 34.96
N ASN A 283 54.21 -27.04 35.30
CA ASN A 283 53.68 -26.61 36.60
C ASN A 283 54.12 -25.27 37.24
N ARG A 284 53.25 -24.24 37.17
CA ARG A 284 53.06 -23.30 38.30
C ARG A 284 51.64 -22.69 38.33
N ALA A 285 51.00 -22.82 39.51
CA ALA A 285 49.86 -22.08 40.08
C ALA A 285 48.73 -21.55 39.15
N GLN A 286 47.49 -21.96 39.43
CA GLN A 286 46.29 -21.28 38.93
C GLN A 286 46.17 -19.86 39.51
N GLN A 287 45.92 -18.88 38.64
CA GLN A 287 45.30 -17.60 39.00
C GLN A 287 44.06 -17.38 38.13
N PRO A 288 42.96 -16.80 38.65
CA PRO A 288 41.74 -16.59 37.87
C PRO A 288 41.95 -15.47 36.84
N ARG A 289 42.07 -15.83 35.55
CA ARG A 289 42.02 -14.85 34.45
C ARG A 289 40.61 -14.26 34.35
N GLY A 290 40.45 -13.00 34.79
CA GLY A 290 39.26 -12.21 34.51
C GLY A 290 39.04 -12.08 33.00
N ASN A 291 37.88 -12.52 32.53
CA ASN A 291 37.64 -12.77 31.10
C ASN A 291 37.22 -11.49 30.35
N ALA A 292 38.13 -10.52 30.25
CA ALA A 292 37.90 -9.17 29.71
C ALA A 292 37.28 -9.11 28.29
N ASN A 293 37.39 -10.20 27.52
CA ASN A 293 36.81 -10.30 26.18
C ASN A 293 35.27 -10.42 26.20
N HIS A 294 34.67 -10.94 27.29
CA HIS A 294 33.22 -11.07 27.40
C HIS A 294 32.56 -9.70 27.63
N THR A 295 33.09 -8.88 28.55
CA THR A 295 32.50 -7.59 28.92
C THR A 295 32.43 -6.63 27.74
N GLY A 296 33.48 -6.56 26.91
CA GLY A 296 33.47 -5.76 25.67
C GLY A 296 32.37 -6.22 24.69
N SER A 297 32.17 -7.53 24.53
CA SER A 297 31.11 -8.08 23.67
C SER A 297 29.71 -7.77 24.21
N THR A 298 29.48 -7.91 25.52
CA THR A 298 28.19 -7.59 26.15
C THR A 298 27.84 -6.12 26.02
N VAL A 299 28.79 -5.21 26.28
CA VAL A 299 28.58 -3.76 26.12
C VAL A 299 28.27 -3.41 24.67
N LEU A 300 28.99 -3.99 23.69
CA LEU A 300 28.72 -3.76 22.28
C LEU A 300 27.31 -4.24 21.87
N ILE A 301 26.90 -5.44 22.33
CA ILE A 301 25.55 -5.96 22.06
C ILE A 301 24.47 -5.04 22.64
N VAL A 302 24.63 -4.59 23.89
CA VAL A 302 23.67 -3.68 24.54
C VAL A 302 23.60 -2.33 23.83
N LEU A 303 24.72 -1.75 23.44
CA LEU A 303 24.74 -0.49 22.67
C LEU A 303 24.06 -0.64 21.30
N LEU A 304 24.28 -1.77 20.62
CA LEU A 304 23.64 -2.05 19.33
C LEU A 304 22.13 -2.28 19.47
N THR A 305 21.64 -2.95 20.53
CA THR A 305 20.20 -3.12 20.76
C THR A 305 19.51 -1.80 21.10
N PHE A 306 20.13 -0.93 21.91
CA PHE A 306 19.60 0.42 22.16
C PHE A 306 19.61 1.29 20.90
N ALA A 307 20.67 1.24 20.09
CA ALA A 307 20.72 1.97 18.82
C ALA A 307 19.64 1.50 17.84
N LEU A 308 19.43 0.18 17.72
CA LEU A 308 18.37 -0.41 16.90
C LEU A 308 16.98 0.02 17.40
N ALA A 309 16.74 -0.04 18.71
CA ALA A 309 15.49 0.39 19.31
C ALA A 309 15.20 1.89 19.08
N ALA A 310 16.22 2.74 19.21
CA ALA A 310 16.11 4.17 18.92
C ALA A 310 15.82 4.46 17.44
N LEU A 311 16.41 3.71 16.50
CA LEU A 311 16.12 3.81 15.07
C LEU A 311 14.71 3.33 14.72
N ILE A 312 14.24 2.24 15.34
CA ILE A 312 12.87 1.75 15.19
C ILE A 312 11.87 2.77 15.74
N PHE A 313 12.11 3.30 16.95
CA PHE A 313 11.27 4.33 17.56
C PHE A 313 11.24 5.61 16.70
N ARG A 314 12.40 6.09 16.22
CA ARG A 314 12.47 7.22 15.30
C ARG A 314 11.72 6.96 13.99
N ARG A 315 11.76 5.74 13.44
CA ARG A 315 10.97 5.38 12.25
C ARG A 315 9.46 5.41 12.55
N ILE A 316 9.04 4.94 13.73
CA ILE A 316 7.62 4.98 14.15
C ILE A 316 7.14 6.43 14.35
N CYS A 317 7.94 7.28 15.01
CA CYS A 317 7.62 8.70 15.22
C CYS A 317 7.73 9.58 13.97
N LEU A 318 8.35 9.09 12.88
CA LEU A 318 8.35 9.74 11.56
C LEU A 318 7.29 9.17 10.61
N ALA A 319 6.85 7.92 10.82
CA ALA A 319 5.77 7.30 10.05
C ALA A 319 4.37 7.67 10.58
N ASN A 320 4.26 7.97 11.87
CA ASN A 320 3.09 8.56 12.49
C ASN A 320 3.35 10.06 12.69
N GLU A 321 2.75 10.92 11.86
CA GLU A 321 2.62 12.35 12.15
C GLU A 321 1.74 12.53 13.40
N TYR A 322 2.37 12.51 14.58
CA TYR A 322 1.66 12.66 15.84
C TYR A 322 1.25 14.13 16.03
N ILE A 323 0.03 14.41 15.56
CA ILE A 323 -0.76 15.57 15.95
C ILE A 323 -0.84 15.59 17.48
N PHE A 324 -0.25 16.62 18.09
CA PHE A 324 -0.54 16.99 19.47
C PHE A 324 -1.71 17.98 19.48
N GLU A 325 -2.79 17.60 20.15
CA GLU A 325 -3.60 18.54 20.96
C GLU A 325 -3.04 18.55 22.39
#